data_AF-A0AAP0NHN5-F1
#
_entry.id   AF-A0AAP0NHN5-F1
#
_cell.length_a   1.000
_cell.length_b   1.000
_cell.length_c   1.000
_cell.angle_alpha   90.00
_cell.angle_beta   90.00
_cell.angle_gamma   90.00
#
_symmetry.space_group_name_H-M   'P 1'
#
loop_
_entity.id
_entity.type
_entity.pdbx_description
1 polymer ?
#
loop_
_entity_poly.entity_id
_entity_poly.type
_entity_poly.pdbx_seq_one_letter_code
_entity_poly.pdbx_strand_id
1 'polypeptide(L)'
;MLKSLSCTFLTSDTMCSKTFVDALERAGVQAELILYEGKTHTDLFLQDPLRGGKDDLFDHLVATIHAGDTEALAKAVAMAPPRRRFVPEFLLQLAHKISPF
;
A
#
# COMPACT_ATOMS: atom_id res chain seq x y z
N MET A 1 4.98 -8.59 27.63
CA MET A 1 3.84 -8.12 26.83
C MET A 1 4.41 -7.26 25.71
N LEU A 2 4.94 -7.88 24.65
CA LEU A 2 5.49 -7.14 23.51
C LEU A 2 4.32 -6.51 22.76
N LYS A 3 4.31 -5.19 22.64
CA LYS A 3 3.44 -4.50 21.69
C LYS A 3 3.89 -4.96 20.31
N SER A 4 3.07 -5.78 19.64
CA SER A 4 3.25 -6.13 18.25
C SER A 4 3.24 -4.84 17.43
N LEU A 5 4.39 -4.49 16.87
CA LEU A 5 4.52 -3.46 15.85
C LEU A 5 4.51 -4.21 14.52
N SER A 6 3.32 -4.46 13.97
CA SER A 6 3.21 -4.87 12.57
C SER A 6 3.63 -3.68 11.73
N CYS A 7 4.83 -3.72 11.17
CA CYS A 7 5.36 -2.69 10.30
C CYS A 7 5.34 -3.21 8.87
N THR A 8 4.26 -2.92 8.15
CA THR A 8 4.08 -3.28 6.74
C THR A 8 4.84 -2.26 5.89
N PHE A 9 5.91 -2.69 5.22
CA PHE A 9 6.63 -1.85 4.26
C PHE A 9 6.07 -2.05 2.85
N LEU A 10 5.71 -0.95 2.20
CA LEU A 10 5.17 -0.93 0.83
C LEU A 10 6.07 -0.04 -0.02
N THR A 11 7.06 -0.61 -0.71
CA THR A 11 7.87 0.18 -1.66
C THR A 11 8.26 -0.63 -2.89
N SER A 12 8.53 0.10 -3.97
CA SER A 12 9.10 -0.37 -5.23
C SER A 12 10.59 -0.71 -5.17
N ASP A 13 11.32 -0.24 -4.14
CA ASP A 13 12.75 -0.49 -4.00
C ASP A 13 12.98 -1.78 -3.21
N THR A 14 13.15 -2.85 -3.98
CA THR A 14 13.03 -4.22 -3.49
C THR A 14 14.18 -4.61 -2.56
N MET A 15 15.37 -4.04 -2.75
CA MET A 15 16.56 -4.40 -1.96
C MET A 15 16.60 -3.68 -0.62
N CYS A 16 16.29 -2.39 -0.60
CA CYS A 16 16.23 -1.60 0.63
C CYS A 16 15.14 -2.11 1.58
N SER A 17 13.95 -2.41 1.04
CA SER A 17 12.83 -2.92 1.85
C SER A 17 13.10 -4.29 2.45
N LYS A 18 13.70 -5.21 1.69
CA LYS A 18 14.11 -6.54 2.18
C LYS A 18 15.14 -6.42 3.30
N THR A 19 16.19 -5.63 3.07
CA THR A 19 17.24 -5.41 4.09
C THR A 19 16.67 -4.83 5.38
N PHE A 20 15.69 -3.94 5.27
CA PHE A 20 15.03 -3.35 6.42
C PHE A 20 14.20 -4.39 7.20
N VAL A 21 13.42 -5.21 6.50
CA VAL A 21 12.63 -6.29 7.11
C VAL A 21 13.56 -7.31 7.78
N ASP A 22 14.65 -7.72 7.13
CA ASP A 22 15.66 -8.59 7.71
C ASP A 22 16.24 -8.00 9.00
N ALA A 23 16.49 -6.69 9.04
CA ALA A 23 16.97 -6.00 10.24
C ALA A 23 15.94 -5.99 11.38
N LEU A 24 14.65 -5.80 11.06
CA LEU A 24 13.56 -5.87 12.04
C LEU A 24 13.42 -7.28 12.63
N GLU A 25 13.43 -8.29 11.77
CA GLU A 25 13.32 -9.70 12.20
C GLU A 25 14.50 -10.10 13.09
N ARG A 26 15.73 -9.68 12.74
CA ARG A 26 16.92 -9.88 13.58
C ARG A 26 16.83 -9.19 14.94
N ALA A 27 16.06 -8.12 15.05
CA ALA A 27 15.76 -7.44 16.31
C ALA A 27 14.61 -8.12 17.11
N GLY A 28 14.04 -9.22 16.61
CA GLY A 28 12.92 -9.92 17.22
C GLY A 28 11.56 -9.27 16.98
N VAL A 29 11.46 -8.37 16.00
CA VAL A 29 10.21 -7.73 15.59
C VAL A 29 9.55 -8.59 14.49
N GLN A 30 8.26 -8.87 14.63
CA GLN A 30 7.49 -9.48 13.54
C GLN A 30 7.23 -8.41 12.47
N ALA A 31 7.78 -8.63 11.27
CA ALA A 31 7.62 -7.73 10.13
C ALA A 31 7.05 -8.48 8.92
N GLU A 32 6.30 -7.79 8.08
CA GLU A 32 5.75 -8.33 6.84
C GLU A 32 6.11 -7.39 5.69
N LEU A 33 6.64 -7.96 4.61
CA LEU A 33 7.00 -7.23 3.40
C LEU A 33 6.00 -7.53 2.29
N ILE A 34 5.31 -6.51 1.80
CA ILE A 34 4.40 -6.62 0.66
C ILE A 34 5.01 -5.88 -0.53
N LEU A 35 5.27 -6.61 -1.61
CA LEU A 35 5.81 -6.07 -2.86
C LEU A 35 4.71 -6.09 -3.93
N TYR A 36 4.45 -4.94 -4.53
CA TYR A 36 3.46 -4.85 -5.62
C TYR A 36 4.16 -5.01 -6.96
N GLU A 37 3.88 -6.12 -7.62
CA GLU A 37 4.46 -6.45 -8.92
C GLU A 37 4.02 -5.45 -10.00
N GLY A 38 4.98 -5.01 -10.81
CA GLY A 38 4.72 -4.10 -11.94
C GLY A 38 4.41 -2.65 -11.55
N LYS A 39 4.55 -2.28 -10.27
CA LYS A 39 4.35 -0.91 -9.77
C LYS A 39 5.67 -0.17 -9.59
N THR A 40 5.71 1.11 -9.95
CA THR A 40 6.79 2.06 -9.61
C THR A 40 6.61 2.63 -8.19
N HIS A 41 7.56 3.41 -7.69
CA HIS A 41 7.44 4.02 -6.35
C HIS A 41 6.22 4.94 -6.29
N THR A 42 6.05 5.74 -7.34
CA THR A 42 4.94 6.68 -7.42
C THR A 42 3.59 6.00 -7.61
N ASP A 43 3.52 4.84 -8.30
CA ASP A 43 2.25 4.23 -8.68
C ASP A 43 1.28 4.07 -7.52
N LEU A 44 1.78 3.60 -6.37
CA LEU A 44 0.97 3.36 -5.17
C LEU A 44 0.49 4.65 -4.51
N PHE A 45 1.28 5.73 -4.56
CA PHE A 45 0.99 6.98 -3.83
C PHE A 45 0.28 8.04 -4.67
N LEU A 46 0.42 7.98 -6.00
CA LEU A 46 -0.10 8.98 -6.91
C LEU A 46 -0.98 8.36 -7.99
N GLN A 47 -0.46 7.45 -8.82
CA GLN A 47 -1.15 7.02 -10.02
C GLN A 47 -2.40 6.19 -9.70
N ASP A 48 -2.33 5.25 -8.76
CA ASP A 48 -3.48 4.43 -8.35
C ASP A 48 -4.59 5.27 -7.68
N PRO A 49 -4.30 6.16 -6.72
CA PRO A 49 -5.29 7.10 -6.20
C PRO A 49 -5.94 7.98 -7.28
N LEU A 50 -5.16 8.45 -8.25
CA LEU A 50 -5.67 9.31 -9.35
C LEU A 50 -6.44 8.52 -10.42
N ARG A 51 -6.10 7.24 -10.63
CA ARG A 51 -6.81 6.32 -11.53
C ARG A 51 -8.23 6.07 -11.07
N GLY A 52 -8.44 6.06 -9.75
CA GLY A 52 -9.69 5.68 -9.11
C GLY A 52 -10.03 4.20 -9.29
N GLY A 53 -11.14 3.75 -8.72
CA GLY A 53 -11.51 2.34 -8.70
C GLY A 53 -10.73 1.57 -7.62
N LYS A 54 -10.13 0.44 -7.99
CA LYS A 54 -9.38 -0.42 -7.06
C LYS A 54 -7.99 0.16 -6.78
N ASP A 55 -7.61 0.15 -5.51
CA ASP A 55 -6.31 0.61 -5.01
C ASP A 55 -5.86 -0.41 -3.95
N ASP A 56 -4.90 -1.26 -4.32
CA ASP A 56 -4.47 -2.40 -3.50
C ASP A 56 -3.73 -1.94 -2.24
N LEU A 57 -2.96 -0.85 -2.31
CA LEU A 57 -2.29 -0.27 -1.14
C LEU A 57 -3.33 0.23 -0.14
N PHE A 58 -4.32 0.99 -0.61
CA PHE A 58 -5.37 1.51 0.25
C PHE A 58 -6.18 0.39 0.90
N ASP A 59 -6.56 -0.64 0.12
CA ASP A 59 -7.33 -1.77 0.61
C ASP A 59 -6.56 -2.54 1.70
N HIS A 60 -5.25 -2.78 1.49
CA HIS A 60 -4.40 -3.39 2.51
C HIS A 60 -4.25 -2.50 3.75
N LEU A 61 -4.08 -1.18 3.59
CA LEU A 61 -3.94 -0.28 4.74
C LEU A 61 -5.20 -0.26 5.60
N VAL A 62 -6.38 -0.19 4.98
CA VAL A 62 -7.67 -0.23 5.69
C VAL A 62 -7.83 -1.56 6.44
N ALA A 63 -7.49 -2.68 5.80
CA ALA A 63 -7.53 -4.00 6.46
C ALA A 63 -6.54 -4.09 7.64
N THR A 64 -5.33 -3.55 7.49
CA THR A 64 -4.30 -3.56 8.55
C THR A 64 -4.70 -2.66 9.72
N ILE A 65 -5.24 -1.47 9.47
CA ILE A 65 -5.70 -0.55 10.54
C ILE A 65 -6.85 -1.17 11.34
N HIS A 66 -7.77 -1.86 10.66
CA HIS A 66 -8.91 -2.52 11.29
C HIS A 66 -8.65 -4.01 11.61
N ALA A 67 -7.39 -4.45 11.63
CA ALA A 67 -7.05 -5.82 11.95
C ALA A 67 -7.52 -6.15 13.38
N GLY A 68 -8.53 -7.02 13.49
CA GLY A 68 -9.16 -7.40 14.76
C GLY A 68 -10.48 -6.68 15.07
N ASP A 69 -10.93 -5.74 14.24
CA ASP A 69 -12.23 -5.07 14.36
C ASP A 69 -13.01 -5.17 13.03
N THR A 70 -13.70 -6.30 12.86
CA THR A 70 -14.46 -6.60 11.65
C THR A 70 -15.67 -5.69 11.47
N GLU A 71 -16.22 -5.15 12.56
CA GLU A 71 -17.34 -4.22 12.51
C GLU A 71 -16.87 -2.85 11.98
N ALA A 72 -15.76 -2.33 12.51
CA ALA A 72 -15.17 -1.10 12.01
C ALA A 72 -14.76 -1.21 10.53
N LEU A 73 -14.19 -2.36 10.13
CA LEU A 73 -13.87 -2.62 8.73
C LEU A 73 -15.13 -2.62 7.84
N ALA A 74 -16.19 -3.34 8.24
CA ALA A 74 -17.43 -3.39 7.47
C ALA A 74 -18.08 -2.00 7.34
N LYS A 75 -18.05 -1.21 8.42
CA LYS A 75 -18.53 0.17 8.41
C LYS A 75 -17.69 1.07 7.51
N ALA A 76 -16.36 0.96 7.56
CA ALA A 76 -15.46 1.73 6.70
C ALA A 76 -15.73 1.45 5.22
N VAL A 77 -15.91 0.18 4.84
CA VAL A 77 -16.26 -0.22 3.47
C VAL A 77 -17.65 0.29 3.07
N ALA A 78 -18.65 0.18 3.95
CA ALA A 78 -20.02 0.59 3.66
C ALA A 78 -20.20 2.12 3.55
N MET A 79 -19.42 2.89 4.30
CA MET A 79 -19.50 4.36 4.32
C MET A 79 -18.56 5.05 3.34
N ALA A 80 -17.59 4.32 2.76
CA ALA A 80 -16.61 4.92 1.86
C ALA A 80 -17.28 5.44 0.58
N PRO A 81 -17.02 6.69 0.17
CA PRO A 81 -17.47 7.17 -1.12
C PRO A 81 -16.79 6.37 -2.25
N PRO A 82 -17.46 6.19 -3.40
CA PRO A 82 -16.83 5.55 -4.55
C PRO A 82 -15.53 6.27 -4.94
N ARG A 83 -14.45 5.50 -5.14
CA ARG A 83 -13.15 6.01 -5.61
C ARG A 83 -13.27 6.47 -7.05
N ARG A 84 -13.42 7.78 -7.25
CA ARG A 84 -13.60 8.41 -8.57
C ARG A 84 -12.27 8.49 -9.31
N ARG A 85 -12.32 8.38 -10.63
CA ARG A 85 -11.18 8.68 -11.49
C ARG A 85 -10.97 10.19 -11.57
N PHE A 86 -9.75 10.63 -11.27
CA PHE A 86 -9.36 12.04 -11.34
C PHE A 86 -8.56 12.36 -12.61
N VAL A 87 -7.82 11.38 -13.13
CA VAL A 87 -6.94 11.56 -14.29
C VAL A 87 -7.24 10.51 -15.36
N PRO A 88 -7.29 10.87 -16.65
CA PRO A 88 -7.37 9.91 -17.75
C PRO A 88 -6.21 8.90 -17.76
N GLU A 89 -6.51 7.64 -18.08
CA GLU A 89 -5.54 6.53 -18.03
C GLU A 89 -4.27 6.80 -18.86
N PHE A 90 -4.40 7.44 -20.02
CA PHE A 90 -3.24 7.69 -20.88
C PHE A 90 -2.20 8.62 -20.23
N LEU A 91 -2.63 9.59 -19.42
CA LEU A 91 -1.71 10.49 -18.70
C LEU A 91 -0.99 9.74 -17.57
N LEU A 92 -1.67 8.80 -16.90
CA LEU A 92 -1.07 7.96 -15.87
C LEU A 92 -0.04 7.00 -16.47
N GLN A 93 -0.36 6.37 -17.60
CA GLN A 93 0.58 5.53 -18.34
C GLN A 93 1.80 6.32 -18.84
N LEU A 94 1.60 7.56 -19.26
CA LEU A 94 2.69 8.45 -19.66
C LEU A 94 3.58 8.79 -18.46
N ALA A 95 2.98 9.14 -17.33
CA ALA A 95 3.71 9.43 -16.09
C ALA A 95 4.55 8.22 -15.64
N HIS A 96 3.95 7.03 -15.61
CA HIS A 96 4.63 5.77 -15.28
C HIS A 96 5.84 5.49 -16.20
N LYS A 97 5.74 5.81 -17.51
CA LYS A 97 6.84 5.58 -18.46
C LYS A 97 7.93 6.64 -18.43
N ILE A 98 7.56 7.91 -18.29
CA ILE A 98 8.52 9.04 -18.39
C ILE A 98 9.23 9.29 -17.06
N SER A 99 8.52 9.10 -15.95
CA SER A 99 9.03 9.42 -14.62
C SER A 99 8.68 8.30 -13.63
N PRO A 100 9.36 7.14 -13.77
CA PRO A 100 9.12 5.97 -12.93
C PRO A 100 9.78 6.08 -11.55
N PHE A 101 10.01 7.30 -11.03
CA PHE A 101 10.58 7.48 -9.70
C PHE A 101 9.86 6.58 -8.71
#